data_AF-A0A5N7BR19-F1
#
_entry.id   AF-A0A5N7BR19-F1
#
_cell.length_a   1.000
_cell.length_b   1.000
_cell.length_c   1.000
_cell.angle_alpha   90.00
_cell.angle_beta   90.00
_cell.angle_gamma   90.00
#
_symmetry.space_group_name_H-M   'P 1'
#
loop_
_entity.id
_entity.type
_entity.pdbx_description
1 polymer ?
#
loop_
_entity_poly.entity_id
_entity_poly.type
_entity_poly.pdbx_seq_one_letter_code
_entity_poly.pdbx_strand_id
1 'polypeptide(L)'
;MQRAIPRLFSHAPLCCAFRMTRRLTRNNSKGNMNRPFYTCEECSRMVFDDWEGIREENPPCDCDEISRGQVERGNVYVFRCARGRCRFKEELEEEDEM
;
A
#
# COMPACT_ATOMS: atom_id res chain seq x y z
N MET A 1 -9.32 19.99 -18.32
CA MET A 1 -9.80 18.62 -18.00
C MET A 1 -8.92 18.06 -16.89
N GLN A 2 -9.46 17.86 -15.68
CA GLN A 2 -8.68 17.21 -14.62
C GLN A 2 -8.55 15.73 -14.97
N ARG A 3 -7.34 15.26 -15.27
CA ARG A 3 -7.07 13.83 -15.46
C ARG A 3 -7.41 13.12 -14.15
N ALA A 4 -8.28 12.10 -14.20
CA ALA A 4 -8.59 11.30 -13.03
C ALA A 4 -7.30 10.65 -12.52
N ILE A 5 -7.00 10.81 -11.23
CA ILE A 5 -5.87 10.13 -10.59
C ILE A 5 -6.13 8.62 -10.69
N PRO A 6 -5.21 7.83 -11.27
CA PRO A 6 -5.38 6.39 -11.40
C PRO A 6 -5.60 5.74 -10.03
N ARG A 7 -6.68 4.97 -9.91
CA ARG A 7 -7.01 4.24 -8.68
C ARG A 7 -6.50 2.83 -8.78
N LEU A 8 -6.00 2.28 -7.68
CA LEU A 8 -5.67 0.88 -7.61
C LEU A 8 -6.95 0.04 -7.57
N PHE A 9 -7.94 0.47 -6.77
CA PHE A 9 -9.20 -0.26 -6.59
C PHE A 9 -10.32 0.28 -7.49
N SER A 10 -11.00 -0.63 -8.20
CA SER A 10 -12.21 -0.30 -8.95
C SER A 10 -13.39 0.06 -8.05
N HIS A 11 -13.44 -0.53 -6.84
CA HIS A 11 -14.46 -0.30 -5.83
C HIS A 11 -13.82 -0.28 -4.43
N ALA A 12 -14.48 0.35 -3.46
CA ALA A 12 -14.02 0.32 -2.08
C ALA A 12 -13.86 -1.14 -1.59
N PRO A 13 -12.66 -1.53 -1.11
CA PRO A 13 -12.42 -2.88 -0.61
C PRO A 13 -13.22 -3.16 0.65
N LEU A 14 -13.43 -4.45 0.93
CA LEU A 14 -14.10 -4.92 2.15
C LEU A 14 -13.06 -5.22 3.24
N CYS A 15 -13.39 -4.88 4.48
CA CYS A 15 -12.66 -5.27 5.68
C CYS A 15 -13.65 -5.39 6.84
N CYS A 16 -13.52 -6.43 7.67
CA CYS A 16 -14.47 -6.75 8.74
C CYS A 16 -15.94 -6.80 8.26
N ALA A 17 -16.17 -7.34 7.05
CA ALA A 17 -17.47 -7.38 6.36
C ALA A 17 -18.08 -6.01 5.93
N PHE A 18 -17.37 -4.89 6.13
CA PHE A 18 -17.83 -3.55 5.73
C PHE A 18 -16.96 -2.96 4.62
N ARG A 19 -17.55 -2.06 3.81
CA ARG A 19 -16.79 -1.26 2.84
C ARG A 19 -15.90 -0.27 3.59
N MET A 20 -14.63 -0.22 3.22
CA MET A 20 -13.68 0.72 3.81
C MET A 20 -13.94 2.15 3.33
N THR A 21 -13.62 3.13 4.17
CA THR A 21 -13.78 4.56 3.87
C THR A 21 -12.55 5.11 3.18
N ARG A 22 -12.72 5.77 2.03
CA ARG A 22 -11.63 6.42 1.29
C ARG A 22 -11.26 7.76 1.92
N ARG A 23 -9.98 8.01 2.14
CA ARG A 23 -9.43 9.24 2.72
C ARG A 23 -8.14 9.65 1.97
N LEU A 24 -7.66 10.86 2.25
CA LEU A 24 -6.33 11.33 1.83
C LEU A 24 -5.46 11.48 3.07
N THR A 25 -4.20 11.09 2.96
CA THR A 25 -3.20 11.37 3.99
C THR A 25 -3.00 12.88 4.13
N ARG A 26 -2.78 13.34 5.36
CA ARG A 26 -2.65 14.76 5.72
C ARG A 26 -1.30 15.12 6.33
N ASN A 27 -0.37 14.17 6.38
CA ASN A 27 0.96 14.32 6.97
C ASN A 27 2.03 14.00 5.93
N ASN A 28 3.06 14.85 5.85
CA ASN A 28 4.16 14.71 4.92
C ASN A 28 5.49 14.25 5.56
N SER A 29 5.53 13.90 6.85
CA SER A 29 6.77 13.50 7.53
C SER A 29 7.47 12.28 6.91
N LYS A 30 6.76 11.54 6.06
CA LYS A 30 7.23 10.37 5.32
C LYS A 30 7.01 10.49 3.81
N GLY A 31 6.86 11.71 3.29
CA GLY A 31 6.62 11.93 1.85
C GLY A 31 5.24 11.52 1.34
N ASN A 32 4.33 11.13 2.24
CA ASN A 32 3.05 10.54 1.87
C ASN A 32 1.92 11.55 1.74
N MET A 33 2.15 12.86 1.66
CA MET A 33 1.07 13.87 1.62
C MET A 33 0.11 13.68 0.43
N ASN A 34 -1.21 13.84 0.66
CA ASN A 34 -2.25 13.75 -0.37
C ASN A 34 -2.37 12.39 -1.09
N ARG A 35 -1.81 11.33 -0.54
CA ARG A 35 -1.98 9.96 -1.04
C ARG A 35 -3.35 9.40 -0.66
N PRO A 36 -4.12 8.85 -1.62
CA PRO A 36 -5.39 8.23 -1.33
C PRO A 36 -5.23 6.87 -0.66
N PHE A 37 -6.06 6.59 0.32
CA PHE A 37 -6.09 5.30 1.01
C PHE A 37 -7.51 4.94 1.45
N TYR A 38 -7.75 3.65 1.66
CA TYR A 38 -8.92 3.14 2.35
C TYR A 38 -8.55 2.79 3.79
N THR A 39 -9.44 3.09 4.74
CA THR A 39 -9.31 2.68 6.14
C THR A 39 -10.55 1.93 6.62
N CYS A 40 -10.33 0.91 7.45
CA CYS A 40 -11.39 0.19 8.15
C CYS A 40 -11.58 0.80 9.54
N GLU A 41 -12.82 1.14 9.88
CA GLU A 41 -13.14 1.78 11.16
C GLU A 41 -13.08 0.78 12.34
N GLU A 42 -13.33 -0.51 12.07
CA GLU A 42 -13.33 -1.57 13.09
C GLU A 42 -11.93 -1.97 13.56
N CYS A 43 -11.00 -2.16 12.63
CA CYS A 43 -9.66 -2.69 12.94
C CYS A 43 -8.52 -1.74 12.59
N SER A 44 -8.83 -0.51 12.16
CA SER A 44 -7.86 0.52 11.75
C SER A 44 -6.92 0.10 10.61
N ARG A 45 -7.24 -1.00 9.89
CA ARG A 45 -6.47 -1.45 8.73
C ARG A 45 -6.51 -0.39 7.64
N MET A 46 -5.36 -0.13 7.04
CA MET A 46 -5.18 0.86 5.98
C MET A 46 -4.61 0.19 4.71
N VAL A 47 -5.08 0.59 3.53
CA VAL A 47 -4.52 0.22 2.21
C VAL A 47 -4.50 1.41 1.27
N PHE A 48 -3.39 1.66 0.57
CA PHE A 48 -3.27 2.78 -0.38
C PHE A 48 -4.00 2.49 -1.70
N ASP A 49 -4.67 3.50 -2.25
CA ASP A 49 -5.47 3.45 -3.49
C ASP A 49 -4.77 4.17 -4.66
N ASP A 50 -3.44 4.13 -4.68
CA ASP A 50 -2.59 4.65 -5.76
C ASP A 50 -1.62 3.57 -6.25
N TRP A 51 -0.79 3.90 -7.23
CA TRP A 51 0.19 2.98 -7.83
C TRP A 51 1.63 3.18 -7.34
N GLU A 52 1.85 4.05 -6.36
CA GLU A 52 3.19 4.41 -5.90
C GLU A 52 3.88 3.26 -5.14
N GLY A 53 5.05 2.83 -5.60
CA GLY A 53 5.75 1.67 -5.04
C GLY A 53 5.29 0.32 -5.59
N ILE A 54 4.35 0.30 -6.55
CA ILE A 54 4.02 -0.91 -7.32
C ILE A 54 4.88 -0.91 -8.60
N ARG A 55 5.58 -2.02 -8.83
CA ARG A 55 6.43 -2.27 -10.00
C ARG A 55 6.20 -3.70 -10.49
N GLU A 56 6.50 -3.97 -11.75
CA GLU A 56 6.35 -5.32 -12.33
C GLU A 56 7.37 -6.30 -11.73
N GLU A 57 8.51 -5.78 -11.30
CA GLU A 57 9.62 -6.53 -10.71
C GLU A 57 9.42 -6.85 -9.23
N ASN A 58 8.38 -6.30 -8.59
CA ASN A 58 8.10 -6.60 -7.19
C ASN A 58 7.71 -8.08 -7.03
N PRO A 59 8.13 -8.76 -5.95
CA PRO A 59 7.70 -10.14 -5.70
C PRO A 59 6.18 -10.22 -5.54
N PRO A 60 5.51 -11.26 -6.06
CA PRO A 60 4.08 -11.48 -5.85
C PRO A 60 3.78 -11.73 -4.36
N CYS A 61 2.61 -11.31 -3.89
CA CYS A 61 2.15 -11.66 -2.54
C CYS A 61 1.75 -13.15 -2.43
N ASP A 62 1.52 -13.65 -1.21
CA ASP A 62 0.89 -14.97 -0.93
C ASP A 62 -0.49 -15.19 -1.59
N CYS A 63 -1.04 -14.13 -2.18
CA CYS A 63 -2.30 -14.10 -2.89
C CYS A 63 -2.16 -14.06 -4.42
N ASP A 64 -0.95 -14.28 -4.94
CA ASP A 64 -0.59 -14.22 -6.36
C ASP A 64 -0.98 -12.89 -7.03
N GLU A 65 -0.93 -11.80 -6.26
CA GLU A 65 -1.26 -10.44 -6.69
C GLU A 65 -0.07 -9.51 -6.47
N ILE A 66 -0.13 -8.32 -7.07
CA ILE A 66 0.92 -7.30 -6.97
C ILE A 66 1.21 -6.90 -5.52
N SER A 67 2.50 -6.80 -5.19
CA SER A 67 2.97 -6.19 -3.96
C SER A 67 3.39 -4.74 -4.17
N ARG A 68 3.51 -4.00 -3.06
CA ARG A 68 3.95 -2.62 -2.99
C ARG A 68 5.19 -2.54 -2.12
N GLY A 69 6.27 -2.04 -2.70
CA GLY A 69 7.48 -1.66 -2.00
C GLY A 69 7.30 -0.34 -1.25
N GLN A 70 7.79 -0.28 -0.02
CA GLN A 70 7.73 0.91 0.82
C GLN A 70 8.86 0.90 1.86
N VAL A 71 9.27 2.09 2.30
CA VAL A 71 10.22 2.24 3.40
C VAL A 71 9.45 2.25 4.72
N GLU A 72 9.78 1.32 5.62
CA GLU A 72 9.24 1.26 6.98
C GLU A 72 10.18 1.90 8.01
N ARG A 73 9.87 1.73 9.31
CA ARG A 73 10.72 2.26 10.38
C ARG A 73 12.12 1.64 10.29
N GLY A 74 13.15 2.45 10.52
CA GLY A 74 14.55 2.00 10.43
C GLY A 74 15.13 2.02 9.01
N ASN A 75 14.46 2.68 8.06
CA ASN A 75 14.84 2.73 6.63
C ASN A 75 14.83 1.37 5.92
N VAL A 76 14.26 0.34 6.54
CA VAL A 76 14.09 -0.98 5.94
C VAL A 76 13.09 -0.88 4.79
N TYR A 77 13.50 -1.30 3.61
CA TYR A 77 12.61 -1.42 2.46
C TYR A 77 11.85 -2.75 2.53
N VAL A 78 10.53 -2.70 2.42
CA VAL A 78 9.68 -3.90 2.49
C VAL A 78 8.66 -3.95 1.38
N PHE A 79 8.35 -5.15 0.91
CA PHE A 79 7.22 -5.43 0.06
C PHE A 79 6.04 -5.92 0.88
N ARG A 80 4.84 -5.38 0.61
CA ARG A 80 3.57 -5.88 1.19
C ARG A 80 2.52 -6.06 0.12
N CYS A 81 1.54 -6.94 0.35
CA CYS A 81 0.38 -7.08 -0.54
C CYS A 81 -0.27 -5.70 -0.81
N ALA A 82 -0.25 -5.23 -2.06
CA ALA A 82 -0.74 -3.89 -2.39
C ALA A 82 -2.25 -3.74 -2.18
N ARG A 83 -2.98 -4.86 -2.28
CA ARG A 83 -4.42 -4.96 -2.07
C ARG A 83 -4.81 -5.17 -0.60
N GLY A 84 -3.86 -5.50 0.28
CA GLY A 84 -4.15 -5.93 1.64
C GLY A 84 -5.10 -7.13 1.68
N ARG A 85 -4.88 -8.17 0.87
CA ARG A 85 -5.66 -9.42 0.96
C ARG A 85 -5.00 -10.45 1.87
N CYS A 86 -3.68 -10.61 1.78
CA CYS A 86 -2.90 -11.48 2.66
C CYS A 86 -2.00 -10.67 3.63
N ARG A 87 -1.14 -11.37 4.36
CA ARG A 87 -0.17 -10.81 5.32
C ARG A 87 1.27 -10.76 4.79
N PHE A 88 1.49 -11.07 3.51
CA PHE A 88 2.78 -11.00 2.83
C PHE A 88 3.59 -9.78 3.26
N LYS A 89 4.81 -10.06 3.70
CA LYS A 89 5.85 -9.09 4.04
C LYS A 89 7.19 -9.71 3.68
N GLU A 90 7.92 -9.06 2.80
CA GLU A 90 9.30 -9.43 2.45
C GLU A 90 10.17 -8.20 2.64
N GLU A 91 11.29 -8.35 3.32
CA GLU A 91 12.24 -7.26 3.56
C GLU A 91 13.35 -7.37 2.53
N LEU A 92 13.70 -6.26 1.89
CA LEU A 92 14.92 -6.17 1.09
C LEU A 92 16.06 -5.93 2.08
N GLU A 93 16.88 -6.95 2.27
CA GLU A 93 18.18 -6.79 2.91
C GLU A 93 19.06 -5.99 1.93
N GLU A 94 19.55 -4.82 2.36
CA GLU A 94 20.65 -4.16 1.64
C GLU A 94 21.86 -5.06 1.84
N GLU A 95 22.38 -5.67 0.77
CA GLU A 95 23.71 -6.27 0.81
C GLU A 95 24.69 -5.14 1.17
N ASP A 96 25.22 -5.15 2.39
CA ASP A 96 26.30 -4.27 2.80
C ASP A 96 27.46 -4.44 1.80
N GLU A 97 27.69 -3.44 0.93
CA GLU A 97 28.92 -3.36 0.15
C GLU A 97 30.10 -3.29 1.14
N MET A 98 30.78 -4.42 1.35
CA MET A 98 32.06 -4.52 2.07
C MET A 98 33.20 -3.89 1.27
#